data_AF-A0A955KHL7-F1
#
_entry.id   AF-A0A955KHL7-F1
#
_cell.length_a   1.000
_cell.length_b   1.000
_cell.length_c   1.000
_cell.angle_alpha   90.00
_cell.angle_beta   90.00
_cell.angle_gamma   90.00
#
_symmetry.space_group_name_H-M   'P 1'
#
loop_
_entity.id
_entity.type
_entity.pdbx_description
1 polymer ?
#
loop_
_entity_poly.entity_id
_entity_poly.type
_entity_poly.pdbx_seq_one_letter_code
_entity_poly.pdbx_strand_id
1 'polypeptide(L)'
;MGAGIAIDVAIATLARFHHTDLSFRNWTLPITITHIAFPAIGYFIFWGALAVGDSSGLQAFLGTIGGVLVVLLVYEVLAEATGHKPIFELSECMGKLLPLEGRTLRRFLAVLAVSWDALLSGPALAAQASAAKWTTGEVVGAILIAGLVVAAIAETALALTLQLRKRQSLTVEPYARFMFWGEYAELSVIGGFGILSIWHGWLGNGDIYRSVGLAAVIIGAVFWHQRHTIIATARHDAAVVLGT
;
A
#
# COMPACT_ATOMS: atom_id res chain seq x y z
N MET A 1 -8.32 11.92 10.13
CA MET A 1 -8.39 10.52 9.66
C MET A 1 -8.13 10.43 8.16
N GLY A 2 -9.02 10.94 7.30
CA GLY A 2 -8.87 10.86 5.82
C GLY A 2 -7.51 11.30 5.27
N ALA A 3 -6.94 12.42 5.73
CA ALA A 3 -5.60 12.83 5.32
C ALA A 3 -4.48 11.90 5.82
N GLY A 4 -4.67 11.25 6.97
CA GLY A 4 -3.70 10.31 7.54
C GLY A 4 -3.59 9.04 6.69
N ILE A 5 -4.74 8.45 6.33
CA ILE A 5 -4.87 7.29 5.43
C ILE A 5 -4.74 7.65 3.94
N ALA A 6 -4.28 8.86 3.61
CA ALA A 6 -4.01 9.26 2.23
C ALA A 6 -2.53 9.52 1.98
N ILE A 7 -1.72 9.63 3.04
CA ILE A 7 -0.27 9.84 2.94
C ILE A 7 0.40 8.59 2.38
N ASP A 8 -0.01 7.43 2.85
CA ASP A 8 0.33 6.11 2.32
C ASP A 8 0.03 6.00 0.83
N VAL A 9 -1.17 6.41 0.40
CA VAL A 9 -1.59 6.44 -0.99
C VAL A 9 -0.72 7.39 -1.81
N ALA A 10 -0.44 8.59 -1.29
CA ALA A 10 0.42 9.56 -1.96
C ALA A 10 1.83 9.00 -2.16
N ILE A 11 2.42 8.43 -1.11
CA ILE A 11 3.77 7.86 -1.17
C ILE A 11 3.80 6.68 -2.12
N ALA A 12 2.87 5.72 -2.01
CA ALA A 12 2.79 4.56 -2.90
C ALA A 12 2.60 4.97 -4.37
N THR A 13 1.79 5.99 -4.63
CA THR A 13 1.58 6.51 -5.99
C THR A 13 2.86 7.14 -6.55
N LEU A 14 3.56 7.95 -5.76
CA LEU A 14 4.81 8.59 -6.17
C LEU A 14 5.95 7.59 -6.35
N ALA A 15 6.04 6.57 -5.51
CA ALA A 15 7.00 5.48 -5.62
C ALA A 15 6.89 4.74 -6.96
N ARG A 16 5.64 4.59 -7.43
CA ARG A 16 5.30 3.89 -8.68
C ARG A 16 5.50 4.72 -9.94
N PHE A 17 6.24 5.82 -9.89
CA PHE A 17 6.35 6.76 -11.03
C PHE A 17 6.82 6.13 -12.34
N HIS A 18 7.57 5.03 -12.26
CA HIS A 18 8.11 4.30 -13.40
C HIS A 18 7.06 3.41 -14.12
N HIS A 19 5.93 3.11 -13.48
CA HIS A 19 4.86 2.31 -14.08
C HIS A 19 4.05 3.10 -15.11
N THR A 20 4.23 2.80 -16.39
CA THR A 20 3.65 3.57 -17.50
C THR A 20 2.13 3.48 -17.61
N ASP A 21 1.53 2.45 -17.02
CA ASP A 21 0.10 2.14 -17.06
C ASP A 21 -0.73 2.72 -15.90
N LEU A 22 -0.08 3.48 -15.00
CA LEU A 22 -0.75 4.25 -13.95
C LEU A 22 -1.74 5.26 -14.55
N SER A 23 -2.98 5.18 -14.12
CA SER A 23 -4.05 6.07 -14.55
C SER A 23 -5.12 6.14 -13.46
N PHE A 24 -6.02 7.14 -13.57
CA PHE A 24 -7.18 7.24 -12.70
C PHE A 24 -7.95 5.92 -12.60
N ARG A 25 -8.21 5.25 -13.73
CA ARG A 25 -9.01 4.02 -13.79
C ARG A 25 -8.33 2.82 -13.13
N ASN A 26 -7.01 2.68 -13.33
CA ASN A 26 -6.28 1.48 -12.90
C ASN A 26 -5.63 1.64 -11.52
N TRP A 27 -5.66 2.84 -10.93
CA TRP A 27 -4.98 3.14 -9.68
C TRP A 27 -5.84 3.97 -8.73
N THR A 28 -6.11 5.24 -9.06
CA THR A 28 -6.85 6.17 -8.19
C THR A 28 -8.24 5.65 -7.81
N LEU A 29 -8.99 5.14 -8.79
CA LEU A 29 -10.36 4.66 -8.59
C LEU A 29 -10.40 3.41 -7.68
N PRO A 30 -9.64 2.33 -7.94
CA PRO A 30 -9.55 1.20 -7.00
C PRO A 30 -9.14 1.58 -5.58
N ILE A 31 -8.15 2.48 -5.44
CA ILE A 31 -7.72 2.97 -4.12
C ILE A 31 -8.84 3.73 -3.43
N THR A 32 -9.52 4.63 -4.14
CA THR A 32 -10.64 5.39 -3.59
C THR A 32 -11.76 4.47 -3.13
N ILE A 33 -12.12 3.47 -3.95
CA ILE A 33 -13.17 2.50 -3.62
C ILE A 33 -12.79 1.72 -2.35
N THR A 34 -11.56 1.21 -2.28
CA THR A 34 -11.08 0.47 -1.10
C THR A 34 -11.01 1.35 0.14
N HIS A 35 -10.63 2.62 0.02
CA HIS A 35 -10.60 3.59 1.13
C HIS A 35 -11.98 4.12 1.54
N ILE A 36 -13.03 3.80 0.80
CA ILE A 36 -14.43 3.98 1.22
C ILE A 36 -14.94 2.68 1.83
N ALA A 37 -14.75 1.56 1.13
CA ALA A 37 -15.28 0.27 1.51
C ALA A 37 -14.62 -0.28 2.78
N PHE A 38 -13.31 -0.16 2.93
CA PHE A 38 -12.59 -0.78 4.04
C PHE A 38 -12.86 -0.09 5.37
N PRO A 39 -12.87 1.26 5.49
CA PRO A 39 -13.33 1.90 6.71
C PRO A 39 -14.79 1.55 7.05
N ALA A 40 -15.66 1.41 6.06
CA ALA A 40 -17.05 0.98 6.29
C ALA A 40 -17.12 -0.47 6.82
N ILE A 41 -16.45 -1.40 6.16
CA ILE A 41 -16.37 -2.82 6.57
C ILE A 41 -15.77 -2.91 7.97
N GLY A 42 -14.61 -2.28 8.19
CA GLY A 42 -13.95 -2.23 9.48
C GLY A 42 -14.86 -1.65 10.55
N TYR A 43 -15.52 -0.51 10.29
CA TYR A 43 -16.48 0.09 11.21
C TYR A 43 -17.56 -0.90 11.63
N PHE A 44 -18.24 -1.56 10.69
CA PHE A 44 -19.34 -2.48 11.03
C PHE A 44 -18.87 -3.73 11.78
N ILE A 45 -17.72 -4.29 11.39
CA ILE A 45 -17.13 -5.43 12.10
C ILE A 45 -16.80 -5.02 13.54
N PHE A 46 -16.11 -3.89 13.73
CA PHE A 46 -15.65 -3.46 15.06
C PHE A 46 -16.76 -2.90 15.93
N TRP A 47 -17.74 -2.21 15.36
CA TRP A 47 -18.94 -1.80 16.07
C TRP A 47 -19.70 -3.02 16.63
N GLY A 48 -19.85 -4.08 15.83
CA GLY A 48 -20.43 -5.34 16.28
C GLY A 48 -19.59 -6.03 17.35
N ALA A 49 -18.26 -6.10 17.18
CA ALA A 49 -17.37 -6.71 18.16
C ALA A 49 -17.36 -5.96 19.51
N LEU A 50 -17.36 -4.63 19.48
CA LEU A 50 -17.45 -3.79 20.68
C LEU A 50 -18.77 -4.01 21.43
N ALA A 51 -19.86 -4.30 20.73
CA ALA A 51 -21.14 -4.62 21.37
C ALA A 51 -21.11 -5.97 22.13
N VAL A 52 -20.21 -6.89 21.78
CA VAL A 52 -20.06 -8.22 22.41
C VAL A 52 -18.98 -8.23 23.51
N GLY A 53 -18.20 -7.15 23.65
CA GLY A 53 -17.35 -6.87 24.82
C GLY A 53 -15.86 -7.22 24.68
N ASP A 54 -15.42 -7.83 23.58
CA ASP A 54 -13.99 -8.01 23.27
C ASP A 54 -13.75 -7.95 21.77
N SER A 55 -12.77 -7.13 21.36
CA SER A 55 -12.33 -7.01 19.96
C SER A 55 -10.86 -7.40 19.76
N SER A 56 -10.15 -7.74 20.85
CA SER A 56 -8.70 -7.93 20.84
C SER A 56 -8.28 -9.09 19.94
N GLY A 57 -8.99 -10.23 20.02
CA GLY A 57 -8.73 -11.39 19.16
C GLY A 57 -8.96 -11.10 17.67
N LEU A 58 -9.98 -10.32 17.35
CA LEU A 58 -10.27 -9.89 15.98
C LEU A 58 -9.20 -8.93 15.46
N GLN A 59 -8.76 -7.96 16.28
CA GLN A 59 -7.67 -7.05 15.92
C GLN A 59 -6.38 -7.83 15.62
N ALA A 60 -6.01 -8.78 16.50
CA ALA A 60 -4.84 -9.62 16.32
C ALA A 60 -4.92 -10.47 15.04
N PHE A 61 -6.10 -11.03 14.75
CA PHE A 61 -6.34 -11.81 13.54
C PHE A 61 -6.18 -10.96 12.27
N LEU A 62 -6.87 -9.81 12.18
CA LEU A 62 -6.79 -8.93 11.01
C LEU A 62 -5.40 -8.31 10.83
N GLY A 63 -4.75 -7.95 11.93
CA GLY A 63 -3.37 -7.45 11.93
C GLY A 63 -2.37 -8.49 11.42
N THR A 64 -2.54 -9.75 11.84
CA THR A 64 -1.70 -10.87 11.38
C THR A 64 -1.91 -11.15 9.89
N ILE A 65 -3.16 -11.21 9.42
CA ILE A 65 -3.46 -11.40 7.99
C ILE A 65 -2.85 -10.27 7.16
N GLY A 66 -3.03 -9.02 7.56
CA GLY A 66 -2.45 -7.87 6.87
C GLY A 66 -0.94 -7.92 6.82
N GLY A 67 -0.30 -8.20 7.95
CA GLY A 67 1.15 -8.36 8.04
C GLY A 67 1.68 -9.43 7.10
N VAL A 68 1.05 -10.61 7.11
CA VAL A 68 1.43 -11.74 6.23
C VAL A 68 1.25 -11.37 4.76
N LEU A 69 0.12 -10.78 4.37
CA LEU A 69 -0.13 -10.37 2.99
C LEU A 69 0.91 -9.37 2.49
N VAL A 70 1.24 -8.37 3.32
CA VAL A 70 2.26 -7.37 2.98
C VAL A 70 3.65 -8.00 2.88
N VAL A 71 4.04 -8.87 3.82
CA VAL A 71 5.35 -9.55 3.78
C VAL A 71 5.47 -10.40 2.52
N LEU A 72 4.43 -11.14 2.15
CA LEU A 72 4.41 -11.94 0.93
C LEU A 72 4.49 -11.07 -0.33
N LEU A 73 3.79 -9.93 -0.36
CA LEU A 73 3.89 -8.96 -1.46
C LEU A 73 5.30 -8.38 -1.59
N VAL A 74 5.90 -7.94 -0.47
CA VAL A 74 7.27 -7.39 -0.45
C VAL A 74 8.27 -8.44 -0.90
N TYR A 75 8.11 -9.69 -0.46
CA TYR A 75 8.94 -10.81 -0.89
C TYR A 75 8.83 -11.07 -2.40
N GLU A 76 7.61 -11.09 -2.94
CA GLU A 76 7.37 -11.28 -4.37
C GLU A 76 8.04 -10.18 -5.21
N VAL A 77 7.87 -8.92 -4.83
CA VAL A 77 8.51 -7.78 -5.52
C VAL A 77 10.04 -7.83 -5.42
N LEU A 78 10.59 -8.15 -4.24
CA LEU A 78 12.05 -8.29 -4.07
C LEU A 78 12.64 -9.44 -4.90
N ALA A 79 11.93 -10.56 -5.00
CA ALA A 79 12.36 -11.68 -5.82
C ALA A 79 12.41 -11.27 -7.31
N GLU A 80 11.36 -10.61 -7.81
CA GLU A 80 11.30 -10.09 -9.18
C GLU A 80 12.43 -9.07 -9.45
N ALA A 81 12.65 -8.10 -8.54
CA ALA A 81 13.68 -7.07 -8.67
C ALA A 81 15.10 -7.65 -8.76
N THR A 82 15.32 -8.80 -8.14
CA THR A 82 16.59 -9.53 -8.16
C THR A 82 16.69 -10.57 -9.28
N GLY A 83 15.68 -10.67 -10.16
CA GLY A 83 15.64 -11.61 -11.27
C GLY A 83 15.39 -13.06 -10.86
N HIS A 84 14.93 -13.30 -9.63
CA HIS A 84 14.61 -14.64 -9.13
C HIS A 84 13.10 -14.89 -9.22
N LYS A 85 12.73 -16.16 -9.45
CA LYS A 85 11.35 -16.60 -9.29
C LYS A 85 11.06 -16.81 -7.79
N PRO A 86 10.04 -16.17 -7.21
CA PRO A 86 9.68 -16.39 -5.81
C PRO A 86 9.22 -17.84 -5.59
N ILE A 87 9.63 -18.42 -4.46
CA ILE A 87 9.22 -19.77 -4.03
C ILE A 87 7.70 -19.85 -3.81
N PHE A 88 7.10 -18.74 -3.36
CA PHE A 88 5.67 -18.60 -3.14
C PHE A 88 5.18 -17.33 -3.87
N GLU A 89 4.25 -17.49 -4.79
CA GLU A 89 3.63 -16.40 -5.54
C GLU A 89 2.24 -16.12 -4.96
N LEU A 90 2.12 -14.99 -4.25
CA LEU A 90 0.82 -14.54 -3.77
C LEU A 90 -0.10 -14.26 -4.95
N SER A 91 0.45 -13.72 -6.04
CA SER A 91 -0.25 -13.56 -7.32
C SER A 91 -0.75 -14.89 -7.89
N GLU A 92 0.04 -15.97 -7.93
CA GLU A 92 -0.47 -17.26 -8.43
C GLU A 92 -1.61 -17.81 -7.56
N CYS A 93 -1.47 -17.71 -6.23
CA CYS A 93 -2.51 -18.13 -5.29
C CYS A 93 -3.82 -17.35 -5.50
N MET A 94 -3.72 -16.02 -5.58
CA MET A 94 -4.87 -15.14 -5.73
C MET A 94 -5.47 -15.19 -7.14
N GLY A 95 -4.68 -15.51 -8.16
CA GLY A 95 -5.17 -15.68 -9.54
C GLY A 95 -6.01 -16.95 -9.74
N LYS A 96 -5.90 -17.93 -8.82
CA LYS A 96 -6.82 -19.08 -8.77
C LYS A 96 -8.16 -18.72 -8.12
N LEU A 97 -8.16 -17.73 -7.22
CA LEU A 97 -9.36 -17.29 -6.49
C LEU A 97 -10.12 -16.18 -7.23
N LEU A 98 -9.38 -15.29 -7.88
CA LEU A 98 -9.91 -14.15 -8.63
C LEU A 98 -9.57 -14.35 -10.11
N PRO A 99 -10.51 -14.15 -11.05
CA PRO A 99 -10.26 -14.25 -12.48
C PRO A 99 -9.48 -13.02 -13.00
N LEU A 100 -8.33 -12.74 -12.39
CA LEU A 100 -7.42 -11.64 -12.71
C LEU A 100 -6.09 -12.20 -13.16
N GLU A 101 -5.60 -11.73 -14.30
CA GLU A 101 -4.35 -12.22 -14.89
C GLU A 101 -3.18 -11.25 -14.68
N GLY A 102 -2.01 -11.82 -14.40
CA GLY A 102 -0.68 -11.17 -14.44
C GLY A 102 -0.63 -9.77 -13.83
N ARG A 103 -0.43 -8.76 -14.69
CA ARG A 103 -0.25 -7.35 -14.28
C ARG A 103 -1.46 -6.76 -13.56
N THR A 104 -2.68 -7.18 -13.89
CA THR A 104 -3.89 -6.68 -13.23
C THR A 104 -3.97 -7.17 -11.80
N LEU A 105 -3.62 -8.44 -11.58
CA LEU A 105 -3.60 -9.01 -10.25
C LEU A 105 -2.54 -8.37 -9.35
N ARG A 106 -1.32 -8.17 -9.86
CA ARG A 106 -0.27 -7.47 -9.08
C ARG A 106 -0.68 -6.06 -8.67
N ARG A 107 -1.34 -5.31 -9.57
CA ARG A 107 -1.89 -3.99 -9.24
C ARG A 107 -2.97 -4.08 -8.17
N PHE A 108 -3.86 -5.06 -8.27
CA PHE A 108 -4.87 -5.31 -7.25
C PHE A 108 -4.24 -5.60 -5.88
N LEU A 109 -3.21 -6.45 -5.83
CA LEU A 109 -2.50 -6.78 -4.59
C LEU A 109 -1.78 -5.55 -4.01
N ALA A 110 -1.18 -4.72 -4.85
CA ALA A 110 -0.59 -3.46 -4.40
C ALA A 110 -1.64 -2.49 -3.82
N VAL A 111 -2.78 -2.33 -4.50
CA VAL A 111 -3.91 -1.54 -3.99
C VAL A 111 -4.40 -2.10 -2.65
N LEU A 112 -4.52 -3.42 -2.54
CA LEU A 112 -4.95 -4.09 -1.31
C LEU A 112 -3.96 -3.86 -0.16
N ALA A 113 -2.65 -3.96 -0.43
CA ALA A 113 -1.61 -3.75 0.57
C ALA A 113 -1.56 -2.29 1.06
N VAL A 114 -1.66 -1.32 0.14
CA VAL A 114 -1.74 0.10 0.49
C VAL A 114 -2.99 0.36 1.32
N SER A 115 -4.14 -0.15 0.88
CA SER A 115 -5.43 0.13 1.51
C SER A 115 -5.70 -0.66 2.78
N TRP A 116 -4.81 -1.57 3.19
CA TRP A 116 -5.04 -2.43 4.35
C TRP A 116 -5.13 -1.64 5.65
N ASP A 117 -4.40 -0.53 5.76
CA ASP A 117 -4.47 0.37 6.91
C ASP A 117 -5.87 1.01 7.05
N ALA A 118 -6.57 1.26 5.94
CA ALA A 118 -7.92 1.81 5.92
C ALA A 118 -8.93 0.83 6.53
N LEU A 119 -8.72 -0.49 6.41
CA LEU A 119 -9.54 -1.48 7.11
C LEU A 119 -9.33 -1.38 8.62
N LEU A 120 -8.07 -1.22 9.04
CA LEU A 120 -7.69 -1.05 10.44
C LEU A 120 -8.00 0.36 10.99
N SER A 121 -8.48 1.29 10.18
CA SER A 121 -9.06 2.56 10.65
C SER A 121 -10.49 2.42 11.19
N GLY A 122 -11.17 1.31 10.86
CA GLY A 122 -12.51 0.97 11.33
C GLY A 122 -12.71 1.05 12.86
N PRO A 123 -11.84 0.43 13.69
CA PRO A 123 -11.89 0.58 15.16
C PRO A 123 -11.85 2.03 15.63
N ALA A 124 -10.99 2.86 15.03
CA ALA A 124 -10.85 4.26 15.40
C ALA A 124 -12.12 5.06 15.04
N LEU A 125 -12.69 4.80 13.85
CA LEU A 125 -13.96 5.37 13.44
C LEU A 125 -15.11 4.92 14.34
N ALA A 126 -15.16 3.63 14.70
CA ALA A 126 -16.17 3.08 15.60
C ALA A 126 -16.10 3.73 16.99
N ALA A 127 -14.89 3.85 17.56
CA ALA A 127 -14.69 4.53 18.83
C ALA A 127 -15.08 6.01 18.79
N GLN A 128 -14.74 6.73 17.72
CA GLN A 128 -15.14 8.13 17.51
C GLN A 128 -16.65 8.28 17.41
N ALA A 129 -17.30 7.47 16.58
CA ALA A 129 -18.74 7.48 16.39
C ALA A 129 -19.48 7.15 17.69
N SER A 130 -19.02 6.16 18.45
CA SER A 130 -19.59 5.80 19.75
C SER A 130 -19.42 6.91 20.80
N ALA A 131 -18.23 7.52 20.89
CA ALA A 131 -17.96 8.59 21.85
C ALA A 131 -18.76 9.86 21.57
N ALA A 132 -18.87 10.23 20.29
CA ALA A 132 -19.60 11.43 19.85
C ALA A 132 -21.08 11.17 19.56
N LYS A 133 -21.57 9.94 19.77
CA LYS A 133 -22.95 9.50 19.53
C LYS A 133 -23.44 9.80 18.11
N TRP A 134 -22.59 9.55 17.11
CA TRP A 134 -22.93 9.77 15.72
C TRP A 134 -24.10 8.89 15.28
N THR A 135 -25.00 9.47 14.50
CA THR A 135 -26.01 8.77 13.73
C THR A 135 -25.36 7.97 12.59
N THR A 136 -26.08 6.97 12.06
CA THR A 136 -25.62 6.21 10.89
C THR A 136 -25.32 7.11 9.69
N GLY A 137 -26.11 8.18 9.50
CA GLY A 137 -25.89 9.15 8.43
C GLY A 137 -24.57 9.91 8.56
N GLU A 138 -24.21 10.30 9.80
CA GLU A 138 -22.94 10.98 10.08
C GLU A 138 -21.74 10.05 9.86
N VAL A 139 -21.84 8.78 10.25
CA VAL A 139 -20.78 7.78 9.98
C VAL A 139 -20.57 7.59 8.49
N VAL A 140 -21.66 7.38 7.72
CA VAL A 140 -21.59 7.22 6.26
C VAL A 140 -21.02 8.48 5.61
N GLY A 141 -21.48 9.67 6.04
CA GLY A 141 -20.96 10.95 5.57
C GLY A 141 -19.45 11.09 5.82
N ALA A 142 -18.97 10.74 7.02
CA ALA A 142 -17.57 10.80 7.37
C ALA A 142 -16.71 9.86 6.51
N ILE A 143 -17.18 8.64 6.23
CA ILE A 143 -16.50 7.67 5.35
C ILE A 143 -16.41 8.21 3.92
N LEU A 144 -17.50 8.76 3.38
CA LEU A 144 -17.51 9.32 2.02
C LEU A 144 -16.57 10.53 1.91
N ILE A 145 -16.57 11.42 2.91
CA ILE A 145 -15.65 12.56 2.96
C ILE A 145 -14.20 12.07 3.02
N ALA A 146 -13.90 11.07 3.86
CA ALA A 146 -12.56 10.49 3.92
C ALA A 146 -12.12 9.92 2.57
N GLY A 147 -13.00 9.18 1.89
CA GLY A 147 -12.76 8.67 0.54
C GLY A 147 -12.51 9.77 -0.51
N LEU A 148 -13.27 10.87 -0.46
CA LEU A 148 -13.04 12.02 -1.35
C LEU A 148 -11.69 12.70 -1.09
N VAL A 149 -11.28 12.81 0.17
CA VAL A 149 -9.95 13.34 0.54
C VAL A 149 -8.85 12.43 -0.01
N VAL A 150 -9.00 11.11 0.15
CA VAL A 150 -8.06 10.12 -0.42
C VAL A 150 -8.01 10.24 -1.93
N ALA A 151 -9.16 10.32 -2.61
CA ALA A 151 -9.22 10.48 -4.06
C ALA A 151 -8.49 11.73 -4.55
N ALA A 152 -8.70 12.88 -3.88
CA ALA A 152 -8.05 14.13 -4.24
C ALA A 152 -6.52 14.07 -4.07
N ILE A 153 -6.05 13.45 -2.98
CA ILE A 153 -4.62 13.27 -2.70
C ILE A 153 -4.00 12.29 -3.69
N ALA A 154 -4.66 11.16 -3.94
CA ALA A 154 -4.23 10.16 -4.92
C ALA A 154 -4.11 10.75 -6.32
N GLU A 155 -5.09 11.53 -6.76
CA GLU A 155 -5.07 12.16 -8.08
C GLU A 155 -4.00 13.25 -8.17
N THR A 156 -3.77 14.00 -7.09
CA THR A 156 -2.67 14.97 -7.02
C THR A 156 -1.32 14.27 -7.11
N ALA A 157 -1.12 13.17 -6.38
CA ALA A 157 0.10 12.36 -6.44
C ALA A 157 0.30 11.73 -7.82
N LEU A 158 -0.78 11.28 -8.48
CA LEU A 158 -0.74 10.80 -9.85
C LEU A 158 -0.36 11.92 -10.83
N ALA A 159 -0.94 13.11 -10.70
CA ALA A 159 -0.60 14.25 -11.54
C ALA A 159 0.88 14.64 -11.38
N LEU A 160 1.40 14.67 -10.15
CA LEU A 160 2.82 14.90 -9.87
C LEU A 160 3.70 13.81 -10.50
N THR A 161 3.30 12.55 -10.36
CA THR A 161 3.98 11.40 -10.96
C THR A 161 4.09 11.53 -12.49
N LEU A 162 3.00 11.90 -13.16
CA LEU A 162 2.98 12.11 -14.61
C LEU A 162 3.84 13.32 -15.02
N GLN A 163 3.85 14.38 -14.21
CA GLN A 163 4.70 15.55 -14.45
C GLN A 163 6.19 15.22 -14.30
N LEU A 164 6.56 14.45 -13.26
CA LEU A 164 7.92 13.99 -13.06
C LEU A 164 8.40 13.17 -14.26
N ARG A 165 7.57 12.26 -14.77
CA ARG A 165 7.87 11.47 -15.96
C ARG A 165 8.10 12.33 -17.21
N LYS A 166 7.23 13.32 -17.46
CA LYS A 166 7.36 14.21 -18.63
C LYS A 166 8.64 15.05 -18.63
N ARG A 167 9.17 15.37 -17.44
CA ARG A 167 10.36 16.22 -17.28
C ARG A 167 11.67 15.44 -17.34
N GLN A 168 11.64 14.12 -17.38
CA GLN A 168 12.85 13.31 -17.41
C GLN A 168 13.37 13.13 -18.84
N SER A 169 14.28 14.02 -19.25
CA SER A 169 15.20 13.78 -20.38
C SER A 169 16.45 13.02 -19.90
N LEU A 170 16.26 12.05 -19.01
CA LEU A 170 17.38 11.38 -18.34
C LEU A 170 17.95 10.29 -19.26
N THR A 171 19.28 10.19 -19.27
CA THR A 171 19.97 9.01 -19.80
C THR A 171 19.62 7.77 -18.95
N VAL A 172 19.91 6.57 -19.45
CA VAL A 172 19.60 5.29 -18.79
C VAL A 172 20.08 5.24 -17.34
N GLU A 173 21.28 5.75 -17.05
CA GLU A 173 21.90 5.63 -15.72
C GLU A 173 21.20 6.45 -14.61
N PRO A 174 20.97 7.77 -14.75
CA PRO A 174 20.18 8.53 -13.77
C PRO A 174 18.75 7.99 -13.61
N TYR A 175 18.13 7.53 -14.70
CA TYR A 175 16.79 6.96 -14.64
C TYR A 175 16.76 5.66 -13.83
N ALA A 176 17.70 4.75 -14.09
CA ALA A 176 17.85 3.50 -13.34
C ALA A 176 18.10 3.72 -11.85
N ARG A 177 18.96 4.69 -11.48
CA ARG A 177 19.18 5.05 -10.06
C ARG A 177 17.92 5.61 -9.42
N PHE A 178 17.16 6.41 -10.15
CA PHE A 178 15.91 6.94 -9.65
C PHE A 178 14.86 5.84 -9.46
N MET A 179 14.78 4.86 -10.37
CA MET A 179 13.95 3.65 -10.19
C MET A 179 14.36 2.87 -8.95
N PHE A 180 15.67 2.59 -8.77
CA PHE A 180 16.20 1.89 -7.61
C PHE A 180 15.78 2.54 -6.28
N TRP A 181 15.94 3.87 -6.17
CA TRP A 181 15.55 4.59 -4.96
C TRP A 181 14.03 4.69 -4.78
N GLY A 182 13.28 4.77 -5.89
CA GLY A 182 11.82 4.74 -5.88
C GLY A 182 11.28 3.43 -5.34
N GLU A 183 11.81 2.30 -5.83
CA GLU A 183 11.41 0.96 -5.39
C GLU A 183 11.81 0.70 -3.93
N TYR A 184 13.00 1.13 -3.52
CA TYR A 184 13.42 1.11 -2.12
C TYR A 184 12.42 1.86 -1.22
N ALA A 185 12.01 3.07 -1.62
CA ALA A 185 11.05 3.87 -0.86
C ALA A 185 9.66 3.22 -0.85
N GLU A 186 9.20 2.68 -2.00
CA GLU A 186 7.94 1.95 -2.13
C GLU A 186 7.87 0.81 -1.13
N LEU A 187 8.86 -0.08 -1.18
CA LEU A 187 8.89 -1.27 -0.35
C LEU A 187 9.05 -0.90 1.12
N SER A 188 9.83 0.14 1.45
CA SER A 188 10.00 0.60 2.84
C SER A 188 8.66 1.04 3.44
N VAL A 189 7.84 1.72 2.66
CA VAL A 189 6.54 2.21 3.09
C VAL A 189 5.53 1.07 3.17
N ILE A 190 5.42 0.25 2.12
CA ILE A 190 4.55 -0.93 2.09
C ILE A 190 4.90 -1.89 3.23
N GLY A 191 6.18 -2.25 3.37
CA GLY A 191 6.67 -3.10 4.46
C GLY A 191 6.42 -2.48 5.83
N GLY A 192 6.51 -1.15 5.94
CA GLY A 192 6.13 -0.39 7.13
C GLY A 192 4.68 -0.64 7.53
N PHE A 193 3.75 -0.71 6.58
CA PHE A 193 2.35 -1.05 6.86
C PHE A 193 2.16 -2.50 7.32
N GLY A 194 2.96 -3.43 6.81
CA GLY A 194 2.95 -4.81 7.29
C GLY A 194 3.33 -4.91 8.77
N ILE A 195 4.39 -4.20 9.16
CA ILE A 195 4.83 -4.09 10.56
C ILE A 195 3.77 -3.38 11.40
N LEU A 196 3.24 -2.25 10.90
CA LEU A 196 2.21 -1.46 11.59
C LEU A 196 0.96 -2.29 11.85
N SER A 197 0.54 -3.11 10.89
CA SER A 197 -0.61 -4.01 10.98
C SER A 197 -0.45 -5.03 12.10
N ILE A 198 0.73 -5.65 12.20
CA ILE A 198 1.06 -6.58 13.29
C ILE A 198 1.08 -5.86 14.64
N TRP A 199 1.74 -4.71 14.74
CA TRP A 199 1.80 -3.95 16.00
C TRP A 199 0.42 -3.44 16.44
N HIS A 200 -0.40 -2.93 15.51
CA HIS A 200 -1.78 -2.56 15.84
C HIS A 200 -2.58 -3.77 16.31
N GLY A 201 -2.51 -4.90 15.59
CA GLY A 201 -3.28 -6.10 15.92
C GLY A 201 -2.93 -6.69 17.29
N TRP A 202 -1.65 -6.71 17.66
CA TRP A 202 -1.19 -7.41 18.88
C TRP A 202 -0.91 -6.49 20.07
N LEU A 203 -0.46 -5.25 19.82
CA LEU A 203 0.02 -4.35 20.87
C LEU A 203 -0.86 -3.11 21.05
N GLY A 204 -1.74 -2.81 20.09
CA GLY A 204 -2.63 -1.65 20.14
C GLY A 204 -1.94 -0.27 20.09
N ASN A 205 -0.62 -0.22 19.88
CA ASN A 205 0.19 1.00 19.95
C ASN A 205 1.13 1.19 18.76
N GLY A 206 0.71 0.72 17.58
CA GLY A 206 1.52 0.83 16.37
C GLY A 206 1.83 2.29 16.00
N ASP A 207 3.11 2.59 15.80
CA ASP A 207 3.59 3.91 15.35
C ASP A 207 4.05 3.82 13.90
N ILE A 208 3.44 4.61 13.02
CA ILE A 208 3.73 4.58 11.58
C ILE A 208 5.20 4.90 11.27
N TYR A 209 5.79 5.89 11.95
CA TYR A 209 7.16 6.32 11.69
C TYR A 209 8.17 5.27 12.12
N ARG A 210 7.94 4.63 13.27
CA ARG A 210 8.77 3.50 13.73
C ARG A 210 8.63 2.29 12.82
N SER A 211 7.41 2.03 12.33
CA SER A 211 7.14 0.89 11.45
C SER A 211 7.84 1.07 10.10
N VAL A 212 7.67 2.23 9.47
CA VAL A 212 8.36 2.58 8.21
C VAL A 212 9.87 2.64 8.40
N GLY A 213 10.37 3.19 9.52
CA GLY A 213 11.79 3.21 9.84
C GLY A 213 12.39 1.81 9.97
N LEU A 214 11.71 0.91 10.67
CA LEU A 214 12.15 -0.49 10.81
C LEU A 214 12.13 -1.22 9.46
N ALA A 215 11.07 -1.06 8.68
CA ALA A 215 10.98 -1.63 7.33
C ALA A 215 12.08 -1.10 6.41
N ALA A 216 12.36 0.21 6.45
CA ALA A 216 13.43 0.84 5.67
C ALA A 216 14.81 0.27 6.02
N VAL A 217 15.09 -0.01 7.30
CA VAL A 217 16.35 -0.65 7.71
C VAL A 217 16.45 -2.08 7.17
N ILE A 218 15.38 -2.88 7.30
CA ILE A 218 15.36 -4.26 6.83
C ILE A 218 15.53 -4.32 5.31
N ILE A 219 14.73 -3.54 4.58
CA ILE A 219 14.76 -3.49 3.12
C ILE A 219 16.08 -2.87 2.64
N GLY A 220 16.60 -1.87 3.35
CA GLY A 220 17.90 -1.27 3.06
C GLY A 220 19.05 -2.27 3.15
N ALA A 221 19.00 -3.19 4.13
CA ALA A 221 19.98 -4.27 4.23
C ALA A 221 19.91 -5.22 3.01
N VAL A 222 18.69 -5.58 2.57
CA VAL A 222 18.48 -6.40 1.36
C VAL A 222 18.96 -5.67 0.11
N PHE A 223 18.56 -4.42 -0.09
CA PHE A 223 18.95 -3.58 -1.21
C PHE A 223 20.47 -3.37 -1.26
N TRP A 224 21.11 -3.16 -0.11
CA TRP A 224 22.56 -3.01 -0.03
C TRP A 224 23.28 -4.28 -0.46
N HIS A 225 22.81 -5.43 0.01
CA HIS A 225 23.37 -6.73 -0.35
C HIS A 225 23.17 -7.05 -1.84
N GLN A 226 22.01 -6.72 -2.40
CA GLN A 226 21.61 -7.03 -3.78
C GLN A 226 21.80 -5.85 -4.76
N ARG A 227 22.49 -4.77 -4.35
CA ARG A 227 22.50 -3.49 -5.10
C ARG A 227 22.92 -3.64 -6.56
N HIS A 228 23.89 -4.51 -6.84
CA HIS A 228 24.43 -4.67 -8.18
C HIS A 228 23.41 -5.33 -9.11
N THR A 229 22.71 -6.33 -8.62
CA THR A 229 21.64 -7.04 -9.34
C THR A 229 20.46 -6.10 -9.60
N ILE A 230 19.96 -5.43 -8.55
CA ILE A 230 18.78 -4.54 -8.68
C ILE A 230 19.09 -3.35 -9.60
N ILE A 231 20.28 -2.73 -9.49
CA ILE A 231 20.67 -1.64 -10.41
C ILE A 231 20.81 -2.15 -11.85
N ALA A 232 21.31 -3.38 -12.07
CA ALA A 232 21.40 -3.96 -13.41
C ALA A 232 20.00 -4.19 -14.01
N THR A 233 19.06 -4.73 -13.23
CA THR A 233 17.65 -4.86 -13.63
C THR A 233 17.04 -3.50 -13.96
N ALA A 234 17.21 -2.51 -13.08
CA ALA A 234 16.69 -1.16 -13.28
C ALA A 234 17.28 -0.48 -14.53
N ARG A 235 18.55 -0.74 -14.88
CA ARG A 235 19.16 -0.25 -16.13
C ARG A 235 18.54 -0.89 -17.37
N HIS A 236 18.26 -2.19 -17.31
CA HIS A 236 17.59 -2.89 -18.39
C HIS A 236 16.19 -2.30 -18.62
N ASP A 237 15.41 -2.15 -17.56
CA ASP A 237 14.06 -1.59 -17.63
C ASP A 237 14.07 -0.13 -18.10
N ALA A 238 15.04 0.66 -17.61
CA ALA A 238 15.25 2.04 -18.05
C ALA A 238 15.53 2.11 -19.57
N ALA A 239 16.37 1.22 -20.10
CA ALA A 239 16.67 1.18 -21.52
C ALA A 239 15.42 0.83 -22.35
N VAL A 240 14.61 -0.13 -21.89
CA VAL A 240 13.34 -0.49 -22.54
C VAL A 240 12.35 0.68 -22.55
N VAL A 241 12.22 1.40 -21.44
CA VAL A 241 11.31 2.56 -21.32
C VAL A 241 11.77 3.75 -22.17
N LEU A 242 13.08 3.98 -22.25
CA LEU A 242 13.66 5.09 -23.01
C LEU A 242 13.85 4.76 -24.51
N GLY A 243 13.69 3.49 -24.90
CA GLY A 243 13.85 3.04 -26.29
C GLY A 243 15.29 3.07 -26.79
N THR A 244 16.26 2.78 -25.91
CA THR A 244 17.71 2.80 -26.18
C THR A 244 18.33 1.43 -26.13
#